data_AF-A0A160T9S4-F1
#
_entry.id   AF-A0A160T9S4-F1
#
_cell.length_a   1.000
_cell.length_b   1.000
_cell.length_c   1.000
_cell.angle_alpha   90.00
_cell.angle_beta   90.00
_cell.angle_gamma   90.00
#
_symmetry.space_group_name_H-M   'P 1'
#
loop_
_entity.id
_entity.type
_entity.pdbx_description
1 polymer ?
#
loop_
_entity_poly.entity_id
_entity_poly.type
_entity_poly.pdbx_seq_one_letter_code
_entity_poly.pdbx_strand_id
1 'polypeptide(L)'
;MSTIAKKVSNGVNRSKLPTAGLASVAAAVAANLLAFVIIRALVDLPAGFMPLSVMSITFFTILGTGLGALLFAWLAGRSAAPFRTYRTIAIVAFVVSIIPNVLAALNPAMFPFPGGTAAAFLVLILFHVVAAVVSVAVLFRLAR
;
A
#
# COMPACT_ATOMS: atom_id res chain seq x y z
N MET A 1 19.02 -10.66 -44.25
CA MET A 1 19.46 -10.64 -42.84
C MET A 1 18.29 -10.15 -41.99
N SER A 2 17.54 -11.06 -41.35
CA SER A 2 16.35 -10.73 -40.55
C SER A 2 16.77 -10.62 -39.09
N THR A 3 16.86 -9.40 -38.58
CA THR A 3 17.12 -9.14 -37.16
C THR A 3 15.84 -9.39 -36.39
N ILE A 4 15.62 -10.65 -35.98
CA ILE A 4 14.57 -10.97 -35.01
C ILE A 4 14.97 -10.28 -33.70
N ALA A 5 14.39 -9.10 -33.46
CA ALA A 5 14.50 -8.42 -32.19
C ALA A 5 13.97 -9.36 -31.10
N LYS A 6 14.89 -10.02 -30.39
CA LYS A 6 14.58 -10.89 -29.26
C LYS A 6 13.91 -9.99 -28.22
N LYS A 7 12.59 -10.07 -28.12
CA LYS A 7 11.80 -9.34 -27.12
C LYS A 7 12.34 -9.74 -25.75
N VAL A 8 13.15 -8.87 -25.15
CA VAL A 8 13.70 -9.09 -23.80
C VAL A 8 12.51 -9.28 -22.88
N SER A 9 12.35 -10.49 -22.33
CA SER A 9 11.26 -10.75 -21.41
C SER A 9 11.55 -9.97 -20.13
N ASN A 10 10.63 -9.09 -19.75
CA ASN A 10 10.80 -8.19 -18.61
C ASN A 10 10.52 -8.88 -17.25
N GLY A 11 10.58 -10.21 -17.21
CA GLY A 11 10.41 -11.05 -16.02
C GLY A 11 8.99 -11.15 -15.45
N VAL A 12 7.99 -10.57 -16.13
CA VAL A 12 6.59 -10.55 -15.65
C VAL A 12 5.77 -11.64 -16.33
N ASN A 13 5.10 -12.47 -15.54
CA ASN A 13 4.09 -13.41 -16.01
C ASN A 13 2.72 -12.72 -16.14
N ARG A 14 2.37 -12.32 -17.37
CA ARG A 14 1.17 -11.52 -17.65
C ARG A 14 -0.15 -12.23 -17.33
N SER A 15 -0.22 -13.56 -17.46
CA SER A 15 -1.45 -14.29 -17.14
C SER A 15 -1.74 -14.31 -15.64
N LYS A 16 -0.71 -14.14 -14.80
CA LYS A 16 -0.84 -14.08 -13.34
C LYS A 16 -1.14 -12.67 -12.81
N LEU A 17 -1.04 -11.61 -13.64
CA LEU A 17 -1.20 -10.23 -13.16
C LEU A 17 -2.54 -9.96 -12.45
N PRO A 18 -3.71 -10.41 -12.95
CA PRO A 18 -4.97 -10.21 -12.25
C PRO A 18 -4.97 -10.87 -10.87
N THR A 19 -4.54 -12.13 -10.79
CA THR A 19 -4.46 -12.88 -9.52
C THR A 19 -3.45 -12.26 -8.56
N ALA A 20 -2.28 -11.85 -9.05
CA ALA A 20 -1.25 -11.19 -8.24
C ALA A 20 -1.74 -9.85 -7.67
N GLY A 21 -2.43 -9.06 -8.49
CA GLY A 21 -3.07 -7.81 -8.07
C GLY A 21 -4.12 -8.05 -6.97
N LEU A 22 -5.12 -8.89 -7.23
CA LEU A 22 -6.17 -9.21 -6.27
C LEU A 22 -5.61 -9.80 -4.97
N ALA A 23 -4.68 -10.75 -5.06
CA ALA A 23 -4.04 -11.35 -3.90
C ALA A 23 -3.24 -10.32 -3.10
N SER A 24 -2.54 -9.38 -3.75
CA SER A 24 -1.80 -8.33 -3.04
C SER A 24 -2.71 -7.40 -2.24
N VAL A 25 -3.86 -7.01 -2.81
CA VAL A 25 -4.85 -6.16 -2.15
C VAL A 25 -5.48 -6.92 -0.97
N ALA A 26 -5.94 -8.15 -1.21
CA ALA A 26 -6.56 -8.98 -0.19
C ALA A 26 -5.61 -9.24 0.99
N ALA A 27 -4.34 -9.57 0.70
CA ALA A 27 -3.32 -9.80 1.72
C ALA A 27 -3.02 -8.53 2.53
N ALA A 28 -2.93 -7.36 1.88
CA ALA A 28 -2.70 -6.10 2.57
C ALA A 28 -3.88 -5.70 3.47
N VAL A 29 -5.12 -5.89 3.02
CA VAL A 29 -6.32 -5.66 3.84
C VAL A 29 -6.32 -6.60 5.05
N ALA A 30 -6.11 -7.90 4.84
CA ALA A 30 -6.07 -8.86 5.94
C ALA A 30 -4.97 -8.53 6.96
N ALA A 31 -3.77 -8.18 6.48
CA ALA A 31 -2.66 -7.80 7.34
C ALA A 31 -2.94 -6.52 8.14
N ASN A 32 -3.55 -5.50 7.52
CA ASN A 32 -3.92 -4.27 8.21
C ASN A 32 -5.03 -4.49 9.24
N LEU A 33 -6.03 -5.31 8.94
CA LEU A 33 -7.07 -5.64 9.93
C LEU A 33 -6.51 -6.44 11.11
N LEU A 34 -5.58 -7.37 10.86
CA LEU A 34 -4.87 -8.07 11.92
C LEU A 34 -4.01 -7.10 12.75
N ALA A 35 -3.25 -6.21 12.10
CA ALA A 35 -2.48 -5.18 12.79
C ALA A 35 -3.37 -4.27 13.64
N PHE A 36 -4.56 -3.91 13.15
CA PHE A 36 -5.52 -3.10 13.89
C PHE A 36 -5.96 -3.77 15.19
N VAL A 37 -6.32 -5.06 15.13
CA VAL A 37 -6.70 -5.85 16.32
C VAL A 37 -5.55 -5.91 17.33
N ILE A 38 -4.33 -6.19 16.86
CA ILE A 38 -3.14 -6.27 17.71
C ILE A 38 -2.84 -4.92 18.37
N ILE A 39 -2.81 -3.83 17.59
CA ILE A 39 -2.49 -2.49 18.11
C ILE A 39 -3.54 -2.05 19.13
N ARG A 40 -4.84 -2.26 18.87
CA ARG A 40 -5.93 -1.94 19.81
C ARG A 40 -5.84 -2.73 21.12
N ALA A 41 -5.23 -3.92 21.11
CA ALA A 41 -5.00 -4.71 22.32
C ALA A 41 -3.79 -4.23 23.14
N LEU A 42 -2.89 -3.44 22.53
CA LEU A 42 -1.62 -3.01 23.15
C LEU A 42 -1.58 -1.50 23.45
N VAL A 43 -2.39 -0.70 22.77
CA VAL A 43 -2.37 0.76 22.81
C VAL A 43 -3.79 1.28 23.00
N ASP A 44 -3.96 2.16 23.99
CA ASP A 44 -5.23 2.86 24.17
C ASP A 44 -5.40 3.90 23.05
N LEU A 45 -6.42 3.69 22.22
CA LEU A 45 -6.69 4.48 21.03
C LEU A 45 -8.09 5.11 21.13
N PRO A 46 -8.26 6.38 20.74
CA PRO A 46 -9.55 7.06 20.86
C PRO A 46 -10.64 6.33 20.04
N ALA A 47 -11.69 5.85 20.72
CA ALA A 47 -12.73 5.03 20.08
C ALA A 47 -13.49 5.77 18.96
N GLY A 48 -13.66 7.08 19.10
CA GLY A 48 -14.35 7.94 18.12
C GLY A 48 -13.45 8.49 17.00
N PHE A 49 -12.16 8.17 16.98
CA PHE A 49 -11.25 8.67 15.96
C PHE A 49 -11.45 7.92 14.64
N MET A 50 -12.31 8.47 13.78
CA MET A 50 -12.77 7.86 12.52
C MET A 50 -11.63 7.29 11.65
N PRO A 51 -10.46 7.93 11.48
CA PRO A 51 -9.37 7.35 10.69
C PRO A 51 -8.88 5.97 11.19
N LEU A 52 -8.99 5.69 12.50
CA LEU A 52 -8.70 4.38 13.10
C LEU A 52 -9.98 3.52 13.23
N SER A 53 -10.79 3.50 12.18
CA SER A 53 -11.94 2.60 12.03
C SER A 53 -11.66 1.50 11.01
N VAL A 54 -12.34 0.36 11.17
CA VAL A 54 -12.27 -0.77 10.22
C VAL A 54 -12.60 -0.31 8.80
N MET A 55 -13.62 0.55 8.66
CA MET A 55 -14.05 1.09 7.37
C MET A 55 -12.93 1.91 6.72
N SER A 56 -12.37 2.90 7.43
CA SER A 56 -11.32 3.77 6.90
C SER A 56 -10.06 2.98 6.55
N ILE A 57 -9.60 2.11 7.44
CA ILE A 57 -8.41 1.27 7.22
C ILE A 57 -8.60 0.40 5.98
N THR A 58 -9.75 -0.26 5.85
CA THR A 58 -10.04 -1.13 4.69
C THR A 58 -10.10 -0.32 3.40
N PHE A 59 -10.86 0.78 3.39
CA PHE A 59 -11.04 1.62 2.21
C PHE A 59 -9.72 2.18 1.67
N PHE A 60 -8.91 2.81 2.55
CA PHE A 60 -7.64 3.39 2.12
C PHE A 60 -6.60 2.32 1.74
N THR A 61 -6.63 1.14 2.39
CA THR A 61 -5.76 0.02 1.99
C THR A 61 -6.12 -0.46 0.59
N ILE A 62 -7.40 -0.68 0.30
CA ILE A 62 -7.87 -1.09 -1.03
C ILE A 62 -7.51 -0.03 -2.08
N LEU A 63 -7.78 1.25 -1.80
CA LEU A 63 -7.50 2.33 -2.73
C LEU A 63 -6.00 2.41 -3.05
N GLY A 64 -5.15 2.48 -2.03
CA GLY A 64 -3.70 2.60 -2.23
C GLY A 64 -3.08 1.38 -2.92
N THR A 65 -3.39 0.17 -2.44
CA THR A 65 -2.82 -1.06 -2.99
C THR A 65 -3.42 -1.43 -4.34
N GLY A 66 -4.70 -1.14 -4.57
CA GLY A 66 -5.37 -1.33 -5.85
C GLY A 66 -4.81 -0.42 -6.94
N LEU A 67 -4.66 0.87 -6.67
CA LEU A 67 -3.98 1.80 -7.59
C LEU A 67 -2.54 1.36 -7.86
N GLY A 68 -1.84 0.88 -6.83
CA GLY A 68 -0.51 0.29 -6.97
C GLY A 68 -0.50 -0.93 -7.90
N ALA A 69 -1.41 -1.88 -7.73
CA ALA A 69 -1.51 -3.06 -8.58
C ALA A 69 -1.82 -2.70 -10.05
N LEU A 70 -2.72 -1.73 -10.28
CA LEU A 70 -3.04 -1.21 -11.61
C LEU A 70 -1.82 -0.55 -12.26
N LEU A 71 -1.08 0.27 -11.50
CA LEU A 71 0.16 0.89 -11.97
C LEU A 71 1.20 -0.17 -12.37
N PHE A 72 1.37 -1.22 -11.56
CA PHE A 72 2.29 -2.30 -11.89
C PHE A 72 1.88 -3.04 -13.17
N ALA A 73 0.59 -3.33 -13.34
CA ALA A 73 0.07 -3.93 -14.56
C ALA A 73 0.32 -3.05 -15.79
N TRP A 74 0.14 -1.73 -15.66
CA TRP A 74 0.47 -0.76 -16.70
C TRP A 74 1.97 -0.75 -17.04
N LEU A 75 2.84 -0.80 -16.03
CA LEU A 75 4.30 -0.87 -16.19
C LEU A 75 4.77 -2.17 -16.84
N ALA A 76 4.13 -3.30 -16.57
CA ALA A 76 4.46 -4.59 -17.18
C ALA A 76 4.34 -4.59 -18.72
N GLY A 77 3.55 -3.66 -19.27
CA GLY A 77 3.40 -3.45 -20.71
C GLY A 77 4.43 -2.49 -21.33
N ARG A 78 5.03 -1.61 -20.53
CA ARG A 78 5.73 -0.41 -21.02
C ARG A 78 7.18 -0.28 -20.54
N SER A 79 7.52 -0.85 -19.40
CA SER A 79 8.86 -0.77 -18.82
C SER A 79 9.71 -1.98 -19.21
N ALA A 80 10.98 -1.73 -19.52
CA ALA A 80 11.99 -2.77 -19.68
C ALA A 80 12.38 -3.43 -18.34
N ALA A 81 12.14 -2.74 -17.21
CA ALA A 81 12.46 -3.22 -15.86
C ALA A 81 11.31 -2.94 -14.86
N PRO A 82 10.11 -3.51 -15.08
CA PRO A 82 8.87 -3.13 -14.38
C PRO A 82 8.97 -3.27 -12.85
N PHE A 83 9.61 -4.32 -12.34
CA PHE A 83 9.82 -4.51 -10.90
C PHE A 83 10.67 -3.40 -10.28
N ARG A 84 11.77 -3.01 -10.94
CA ARG A 84 12.66 -1.96 -10.44
C ARG A 84 11.96 -0.60 -10.47
N THR A 85 11.32 -0.27 -11.60
CA THR A 85 10.57 0.99 -11.76
C THR A 85 9.45 1.08 -10.73
N TYR A 86 8.65 0.04 -10.58
CA TYR A 86 7.55 0.02 -9.62
C TYR A 86 8.04 0.14 -8.19
N ARG A 87 9.12 -0.56 -7.80
CA ARG A 87 9.66 -0.45 -6.44
C ARG A 87 10.03 0.98 -6.09
N THR A 88 10.67 1.71 -7.01
CA THR A 88 10.99 3.13 -6.80
C THR A 88 9.72 3.96 -6.61
N ILE A 89 8.71 3.78 -7.46
CA ILE A 89 7.45 4.51 -7.35
C ILE A 89 6.70 4.16 -6.06
N ALA A 90 6.68 2.88 -5.66
CA ALA A 90 6.05 2.42 -4.43
C ALA A 90 6.72 3.02 -3.19
N ILE A 91 8.06 3.15 -3.18
CA ILE A 91 8.79 3.85 -2.10
C ILE A 91 8.39 5.32 -2.04
N VAL A 92 8.37 6.02 -3.19
CA VAL A 92 7.95 7.44 -3.24
C VAL A 92 6.51 7.59 -2.79
N ALA A 93 5.59 6.75 -3.29
CA ALA A 93 4.18 6.76 -2.91
C ALA A 93 4.00 6.49 -1.42
N PHE A 94 4.75 5.55 -0.84
CA PHE A 94 4.75 5.30 0.60
C PHE A 94 5.17 6.56 1.38
N VAL A 95 6.30 7.19 1.03
CA VAL A 95 6.78 8.41 1.67
C VAL A 95 5.75 9.54 1.56
N VAL A 96 5.17 9.75 0.38
CA VAL A 96 4.13 10.76 0.19
C VAL A 96 2.89 10.44 1.03
N SER A 97 2.50 9.18 1.13
CA SER A 97 1.30 8.76 1.85
C SER A 97 1.39 8.95 3.37
N ILE A 98 2.60 9.01 3.94
CA ILE A 98 2.79 9.23 5.38
C ILE A 98 2.83 10.71 5.77
N ILE A 99 3.06 11.63 4.81
CA ILE A 99 3.15 13.08 5.07
C ILE A 99 1.90 13.61 5.81
N PRO A 100 0.66 13.31 5.38
CA PRO A 100 -0.54 13.80 6.08
C PRO A 100 -0.57 13.37 7.55
N ASN A 101 -0.15 12.15 7.84
CA ASN A 101 -0.13 11.61 9.20
C ASN A 101 0.93 12.28 10.07
N VAL A 102 2.12 12.59 9.51
CA VAL A 102 3.17 13.33 10.22
C VAL A 102 2.72 14.75 10.52
N LEU A 103 2.15 15.45 9.53
CA LEU A 103 1.64 16.81 9.71
C LEU A 103 0.51 16.86 10.76
N ALA A 104 -0.41 15.90 10.71
CA ALA A 104 -1.48 15.79 11.69
C ALA A 104 -0.98 15.40 13.09
N ALA A 105 0.08 14.60 13.19
CA ALA A 105 0.70 14.30 14.48
C ALA A 105 1.36 15.53 15.12
N LEU A 106 1.99 16.40 14.31
CA LEU A 106 2.64 17.63 14.80
C LEU A 106 1.64 18.69 15.26
N ASN A 107 0.45 18.74 14.65
CA ASN A 107 -0.62 19.63 15.07
C ASN A 107 -2.00 18.99 14.86
N PRO A 108 -2.48 18.19 15.83
CA PRO A 108 -3.76 17.48 15.71
C PRO A 108 -4.98 18.40 15.57
N ALA A 109 -4.92 19.59 16.18
CA ALA A 109 -6.07 20.51 16.27
C ALA A 109 -6.45 21.14 14.92
N MET A 110 -5.55 21.16 13.94
CA MET A 110 -5.80 21.72 12.60
C MET A 110 -6.42 20.72 11.61
N PHE A 111 -6.64 19.47 12.02
CA PHE A 111 -7.28 18.44 11.19
C PHE A 111 -8.73 18.20 11.60
N PRO A 112 -9.65 17.96 10.65
CA PRO A 112 -11.09 17.80 10.92
C PRO A 112 -11.44 16.39 11.45
N PHE A 113 -10.67 15.89 12.42
CA PHE A 113 -10.87 14.57 13.02
C PHE A 113 -10.98 14.70 14.55
N PRO A 114 -12.21 14.87 15.06
CA PRO A 114 -12.45 14.95 16.50
C PRO A 114 -11.82 13.75 17.24
N GLY A 115 -11.20 14.02 18.38
CA GLY A 115 -10.52 12.99 19.19
C GLY A 115 -9.18 12.52 18.63
N GLY A 116 -8.65 13.13 17.56
CA GLY A 116 -7.32 12.84 17.05
C GLY A 116 -6.22 13.28 18.03
N THR A 117 -5.29 12.36 18.33
CA THR A 117 -4.08 12.63 19.12
C THR A 117 -2.85 12.41 18.25
N ALA A 118 -1.72 13.02 18.65
CA ALA A 118 -0.45 12.80 17.95
C ALA A 118 -0.10 11.31 17.84
N ALA A 119 -0.28 10.55 18.93
CA ALA A 119 -0.08 9.11 18.96
C ALA A 119 -0.99 8.37 17.98
N ALA A 120 -2.28 8.72 17.90
CA ALA A 120 -3.23 8.09 16.97
C ALA A 120 -2.83 8.33 15.50
N PHE A 121 -2.36 9.53 15.15
CA PHE A 121 -1.85 9.83 13.82
C PHE A 121 -0.54 9.10 13.50
N LEU A 122 0.36 8.95 14.47
CA LEU A 122 1.57 8.14 14.28
C LEU A 122 1.25 6.66 14.08
N VAL A 123 0.24 6.14 14.78
CA VAL A 123 -0.23 4.76 14.58
C VAL A 123 -0.77 4.53 13.16
N LEU A 124 -1.39 5.54 12.53
CA LEU A 124 -1.81 5.43 11.13
C LEU A 124 -0.65 5.08 10.18
N ILE A 125 0.55 5.60 10.44
CA ILE A 125 1.75 5.31 9.64
C ILE A 125 2.06 3.80 9.62
N LEU A 126 1.77 3.08 10.70
CA LEU A 126 1.99 1.62 10.76
C LEU A 126 1.15 0.89 9.71
N PHE A 127 -0.10 1.32 9.47
CA PHE A 127 -0.96 0.74 8.44
C PHE A 127 -0.45 1.01 7.01
N HIS A 128 0.20 2.16 6.79
CA HIS A 128 0.89 2.44 5.52
C HIS A 128 2.10 1.52 5.32
N VAL A 129 2.89 1.30 6.37
CA VAL A 129 4.05 0.39 6.33
C VAL A 129 3.59 -1.04 6.01
N VAL A 130 2.62 -1.55 6.75
CA VAL A 130 2.08 -2.91 6.55
C VAL A 130 1.48 -3.05 5.15
N ALA A 131 0.66 -2.10 4.71
CA ALA A 131 0.11 -2.10 3.35
C ALA A 131 1.21 -2.12 2.28
N ALA A 132 2.21 -1.25 2.39
CA ALA A 132 3.30 -1.16 1.40
C ALA A 132 4.13 -2.45 1.36
N VAL A 133 4.55 -2.97 2.51
CA VAL A 133 5.38 -4.18 2.58
C VAL A 133 4.62 -5.40 2.05
N VAL A 134 3.41 -5.64 2.54
CA VAL A 134 2.65 -6.85 2.20
C VAL A 134 2.20 -6.82 0.75
N SER A 135 1.64 -5.69 0.27
CA SER A 135 1.17 -5.59 -1.10
C SER A 135 2.30 -5.78 -2.11
N VAL A 136 3.43 -5.09 -1.92
CA VAL A 136 4.58 -5.20 -2.83
C VAL A 136 5.18 -6.61 -2.80
N ALA A 137 5.34 -7.21 -1.62
CA ALA A 137 5.90 -8.55 -1.50
C ALA A 137 5.03 -9.61 -2.20
N VAL A 138 3.72 -9.59 -1.97
CA VAL A 138 2.78 -10.54 -2.60
C VAL A 138 2.71 -10.30 -4.11
N LEU A 139 2.58 -9.05 -4.54
CA LEU A 139 2.53 -8.69 -5.96
C LEU A 139 3.79 -9.18 -6.69
N PHE A 140 4.97 -8.92 -6.12
CA PHE A 140 6.24 -9.34 -6.73
C PHE A 140 6.43 -10.85 -6.75
N ARG A 141 5.98 -11.55 -5.71
CA ARG A 141 6.09 -13.00 -5.63
C ARG A 141 5.22 -13.69 -6.68
N LEU A 142 4.00 -13.19 -6.90
CA LEU A 142 3.02 -13.85 -7.76
C LEU A 142 3.07 -13.39 -9.22
N ALA A 143 3.57 -12.19 -9.50
CA ALA A 143 3.67 -11.68 -10.87
C ALA A 143 4.93 -12.15 -11.63
N ARG A 144 5.79 -12.94 -10.99
CA ARG A 144 6.92 -13.64 -11.62
C ARG A 144 6.45 -14.96 -12.23
#